data_AF-A0A933VI52-F1
#
_entry.id   AF-A0A933VI52-F1
#
_cell.length_a   1.000
_cell.length_b   1.000
_cell.length_c   1.000
_cell.angle_alpha   90.00
_cell.angle_beta   90.00
_cell.angle_gamma   90.00
#
_symmetry.space_group_name_H-M   'P 1'
#
loop_
_entity.id
_entity.type
_entity.pdbx_description
1 polymer ?
#
loop_
_entity_poly.entity_id
_entity_poly.type
_entity_poly.pdbx_seq_one_letter_code
_entity_poly.pdbx_strand_id
1 'polypeptide(L)'
;MNLRVLVVAALAFVAACAATADQPPTDPGAEATDLVRLIFLGDVMLGRGVAAVADADPGSVFERLRPVLLDADVVFANLESPLTARPHTAPGFALEADPSAASLLASAGIDVVDLANNHATDAGPDTVLDTVRATRRAGVAAVGAGAGRPATADSPGVNTWATDAAHESVTALRGRADVVVVGVHGGVEYLPRPDPVLERVTGELAGWGADVVWGHGAHVAYPVSLVPGTRSAVVAPGLGNALFDQTLPGTDSGTLLEVLVDADGLVAQRTGRVMIEAGRTSFGGWDLPAGDAVALDGEWWTPVRPPSEEPPTGCGEVDEARVLGGLRAGAEAIDVDCGAVTERGPVDMVVAYRRPSSTEILQRAFPGRRWADVSGRSAHLAVMAPDGRMRWGAATLLDPIGAVRACTGSIVVGLTSLDDPAVIAVAAWTWQDFGFRTSPSLSPPGAIGCADIDHDGTTEPFVRRSAST
;
A
#
# COMPACT_ATOMS: atom_id res chain seq x y z
N MET A 1 -4.86 17.44 -8.61
CA MET A 1 -6.32 17.64 -8.89
C MET A 1 -7.13 17.95 -7.61
N ASN A 2 -8.42 18.35 -7.68
CA ASN A 2 -9.31 18.51 -6.51
C ASN A 2 -10.05 17.19 -6.17
N LEU A 3 -9.31 16.17 -5.72
CA LEU A 3 -9.85 14.85 -5.38
C LEU A 3 -10.83 14.90 -4.20
N ARG A 4 -11.91 14.13 -4.26
CA ARG A 4 -12.94 14.00 -3.21
C ARG A 4 -12.97 12.59 -2.64
N VAL A 5 -12.04 12.33 -1.71
CA VAL A 5 -12.16 11.20 -0.78
C VAL A 5 -13.23 11.55 0.25
N LEU A 6 -14.33 10.78 0.32
CA LEU A 6 -15.35 10.93 1.37
C LEU A 6 -15.36 9.69 2.26
N VAL A 7 -15.20 9.95 3.55
CA VAL A 7 -15.02 8.92 4.59
C VAL A 7 -16.27 8.88 5.46
N VAL A 8 -16.90 7.70 5.56
CA VAL A 8 -17.94 7.43 6.56
C VAL A 8 -17.46 6.33 7.49
N ALA A 9 -17.11 6.72 8.69
CA ALA A 9 -16.96 5.78 9.79
C ALA A 9 -18.33 5.39 10.37
N ALA A 10 -18.49 4.10 10.61
CA ALA A 10 -19.68 3.56 11.22
C ALA A 10 -19.37 2.22 11.94
N LEU A 11 -19.59 2.16 13.26
CA LEU A 11 -20.36 1.00 13.72
C LEU A 11 -21.70 1.11 12.96
N ALA A 12 -22.07 0.04 12.28
CA ALA A 12 -22.20 0.18 10.83
C ALA A 12 -23.55 0.67 10.26
N PHE A 13 -24.44 1.36 11.03
CA PHE A 13 -25.86 1.55 10.65
C PHE A 13 -26.71 2.44 11.62
N VAL A 14 -27.07 3.67 11.19
CA VAL A 14 -27.85 4.73 11.91
C VAL A 14 -27.08 5.54 12.98
N ALA A 15 -27.08 6.89 12.98
CA ALA A 15 -27.33 8.04 12.06
C ALA A 15 -27.78 9.26 12.94
N ALA A 16 -27.82 10.53 12.51
CA ALA A 16 -27.39 11.24 11.29
C ALA A 16 -26.53 12.49 11.68
N CYS A 17 -26.19 13.51 10.91
CA CYS A 17 -26.38 13.86 9.49
C CYS A 17 -25.12 14.64 9.02
N ALA A 18 -25.27 15.71 8.22
CA ALA A 18 -24.17 16.37 7.53
C ALA A 18 -23.54 17.60 8.25
N ALA A 19 -22.24 17.77 8.06
CA ALA A 19 -21.55 19.06 8.03
C ALA A 19 -20.44 19.03 6.96
N THR A 20 -20.20 20.15 6.29
CA THR A 20 -19.14 20.29 5.27
C THR A 20 -17.92 21.00 5.83
N ALA A 21 -16.72 20.56 5.41
CA ALA A 21 -15.48 21.32 5.57
C ALA A 21 -15.04 21.89 4.22
N ASP A 22 -14.47 23.09 4.23
CA ASP A 22 -13.98 23.83 3.06
C ASP A 22 -12.45 23.91 3.16
N GLN A 23 -11.72 23.83 2.04
CA GLN A 23 -10.25 23.79 2.03
C GLN A 23 -9.60 25.07 1.48
N PRO A 24 -8.47 25.52 2.04
CA PRO A 24 -7.67 26.61 1.48
C PRO A 24 -6.90 26.13 0.23
N PRO A 25 -6.58 27.03 -0.72
CA PRO A 25 -5.92 26.66 -1.97
C PRO A 25 -4.41 26.42 -1.81
N THR A 26 -3.86 25.56 -2.66
CA THR A 26 -2.42 25.28 -2.81
C THR A 26 -1.77 26.08 -3.96
N ASP A 27 -0.45 26.20 -3.92
CA ASP A 27 0.38 26.95 -4.89
C ASP A 27 0.90 26.01 -6.01
N PRO A 28 0.79 26.35 -7.30
CA PRO A 28 1.13 25.43 -8.39
C PRO A 28 2.63 25.42 -8.71
N GLY A 29 3.33 24.34 -8.34
CA GLY A 29 4.80 24.29 -8.37
C GLY A 29 5.47 22.99 -8.83
N ALA A 30 4.72 21.95 -9.21
CA ALA A 30 5.23 20.73 -9.82
C ALA A 30 4.14 20.03 -10.65
N GLU A 31 4.52 19.35 -11.73
CA GLU A 31 3.69 18.31 -12.33
C GLU A 31 3.87 17.04 -11.49
N ALA A 32 2.96 16.85 -10.53
CA ALA A 32 2.86 15.62 -9.76
C ALA A 32 2.11 14.56 -10.57
N THR A 33 2.35 13.28 -10.27
CA THR A 33 1.38 12.22 -10.59
C THR A 33 0.05 12.56 -9.89
N ASP A 34 -1.09 12.38 -10.57
CA ASP A 34 -2.42 12.71 -9.99
C ASP A 34 -2.93 11.61 -9.01
N LEU A 35 -2.03 10.73 -8.57
CA LEU A 35 -2.22 9.72 -7.54
C LEU A 35 -2.19 10.31 -6.13
N VAL A 36 -3.02 9.78 -5.24
CA VAL A 36 -3.05 10.07 -3.81
C VAL A 36 -2.87 8.75 -3.04
N ARG A 37 -1.99 8.77 -2.04
CA ARG A 37 -1.66 7.63 -1.16
C ARG A 37 -2.45 7.72 0.13
N LEU A 38 -3.24 6.67 0.42
CA LEU A 38 -4.03 6.57 1.65
C LEU A 38 -3.55 5.37 2.47
N ILE A 39 -3.07 5.61 3.69
CA ILE A 39 -2.66 4.53 4.64
C ILE A 39 -3.74 4.34 5.70
N PHE A 40 -4.10 3.08 5.93
CA PHE A 40 -5.02 2.63 6.97
C PHE A 40 -4.26 1.79 8.01
N LEU A 41 -4.42 2.17 9.28
CA LEU A 41 -3.93 1.47 10.46
C LEU A 41 -5.10 0.88 11.25
N GLY A 42 -4.81 -0.16 12.02
CA GLY A 42 -5.76 -0.74 12.97
C GLY A 42 -5.86 0.03 14.30
N ASP A 43 -6.03 -0.71 15.38
CA ASP A 43 -6.40 -0.19 16.70
C ASP A 43 -5.22 0.52 17.39
N VAL A 44 -5.47 1.75 17.88
CA VAL A 44 -4.51 2.60 18.60
C VAL A 44 -5.05 2.95 19.98
N MET A 45 -4.33 2.50 21.01
CA MET A 45 -4.60 2.75 22.42
C MET A 45 -3.40 3.47 23.03
N LEU A 46 -3.63 4.68 23.56
CA LEU A 46 -2.63 5.60 24.08
C LEU A 46 -2.57 5.63 25.62
N GLY A 47 -3.51 4.96 26.28
CA GLY A 47 -3.58 4.84 27.74
C GLY A 47 -2.65 3.76 28.32
N ARG A 48 -2.92 3.38 29.58
CA ARG A 48 -2.31 2.25 30.31
C ARG A 48 -0.79 2.12 30.09
N GLY A 49 -0.30 1.01 29.53
CA GLY A 49 1.14 0.77 29.33
C GLY A 49 1.79 1.69 28.29
N VAL A 50 1.03 2.17 27.31
CA VAL A 50 1.51 3.10 26.27
C VAL A 50 1.71 4.50 26.84
N ALA A 51 0.80 4.98 27.69
CA ALA A 51 0.97 6.25 28.41
C ALA A 51 2.27 6.30 29.22
N ALA A 52 2.58 5.23 29.97
CA ALA A 52 3.82 5.14 30.75
C ALA A 52 5.11 5.13 29.89
N VAL A 53 5.02 4.72 28.62
CA VAL A 53 6.13 4.85 27.65
C VAL A 53 6.21 6.27 27.10
N ALA A 54 5.07 6.88 26.76
CA ALA A 54 5.00 8.25 26.25
C ALA A 54 5.43 9.30 27.28
N ASP A 55 5.12 9.11 28.57
CA ASP A 55 5.57 9.97 29.67
C ASP A 55 7.10 9.96 29.85
N ALA A 56 7.75 8.86 29.47
CA ALA A 56 9.20 8.68 29.59
C ALA A 56 9.96 9.12 28.33
N ASP A 57 9.45 8.78 27.14
CA ASP A 57 9.96 9.21 25.85
C ASP A 57 8.84 9.17 24.79
N PRO A 58 8.15 10.30 24.53
CA PRO A 58 7.03 10.37 23.58
C PRO A 58 7.48 10.27 22.12
N GLY A 59 8.77 10.51 21.82
CA GLY A 59 9.30 10.31 20.47
C GLY A 59 9.42 8.83 20.12
N SER A 60 9.77 8.00 21.11
CA SER A 60 10.02 6.57 20.91
C SER A 60 8.79 5.71 20.59
N VAL A 61 7.57 6.23 20.80
CA VAL A 61 6.32 5.46 20.62
C VAL A 61 6.10 5.05 19.16
N PHE A 62 6.24 6.01 18.24
CA PHE A 62 6.00 5.82 16.80
C PHE A 62 7.27 5.94 15.94
N GLU A 63 8.46 6.16 16.53
CA GLU A 63 9.73 6.43 15.86
C GLU A 63 9.99 5.56 14.60
N ARG A 64 9.69 4.26 14.70
CA ARG A 64 9.99 3.25 13.68
C ARG A 64 8.82 2.91 12.75
N LEU A 65 7.65 3.50 12.96
CA LEU A 65 6.50 3.42 12.04
C LEU A 65 6.34 4.72 11.24
N ARG A 66 6.58 5.87 11.89
CA ARG A 66 6.52 7.22 11.33
C ARG A 66 7.15 7.38 9.93
N PRO A 67 8.30 6.77 9.57
CA PRO A 67 8.91 6.95 8.25
C PRO A 67 8.07 6.43 7.08
N VAL A 68 7.22 5.41 7.28
CA VAL A 68 6.31 4.92 6.22
C VAL A 68 4.99 5.68 6.22
N LEU A 69 4.54 6.19 7.37
CA LEU A 69 3.32 7.02 7.45
C LEU A 69 3.49 8.35 6.71
N LEU A 70 4.69 8.93 6.73
CA LEU A 70 5.01 10.20 6.06
C LEU A 70 5.28 10.11 4.54
N ASP A 71 5.16 8.92 3.93
CA ASP A 71 5.20 8.73 2.47
C ASP A 71 3.80 8.79 1.84
N ALA A 72 2.75 8.90 2.66
CA ALA A 72 1.35 9.00 2.24
C ALA A 72 0.76 10.40 2.44
N ASP A 73 -0.31 10.71 1.70
CA ASP A 73 -1.00 12.01 1.74
C ASP A 73 -2.06 12.10 2.86
N VAL A 74 -2.64 10.95 3.26
CA VAL A 74 -3.59 10.85 4.37
C VAL A 74 -3.42 9.53 5.11
N VAL A 75 -3.28 9.60 6.44
CA VAL A 75 -3.16 8.43 7.32
C VAL A 75 -4.35 8.32 8.28
N PHE A 76 -4.94 7.13 8.34
CA PHE A 76 -6.12 6.77 9.11
C PHE A 76 -5.79 5.77 10.24
N ALA A 77 -6.38 5.93 11.43
CA ALA A 77 -6.26 4.95 12.54
C ALA A 77 -7.54 4.88 13.41
N ASN A 78 -7.85 3.73 14.03
CA ASN A 78 -8.93 3.64 15.02
C ASN A 78 -8.40 4.06 16.39
N LEU A 79 -8.98 5.09 17.02
CA LEU A 79 -8.53 5.58 18.33
C LEU A 79 -9.44 5.07 19.45
N GLU A 80 -9.00 4.01 20.11
CA GLU A 80 -9.75 3.35 21.19
C GLU A 80 -9.45 3.93 22.58
N SER A 81 -8.56 4.92 22.67
CA SER A 81 -8.36 5.71 23.89
C SER A 81 -9.22 6.98 23.88
N PRO A 82 -10.24 7.09 24.74
CA PRO A 82 -10.92 8.36 24.95
C PRO A 82 -9.97 9.38 25.57
N LEU A 83 -9.84 10.56 24.96
CA LEU A 83 -8.84 11.56 25.36
C LEU A 83 -9.46 12.58 26.32
N THR A 84 -9.35 12.30 27.62
CA THR A 84 -10.22 12.91 28.64
C THR A 84 -9.57 12.94 30.02
N ALA A 85 -10.04 13.87 30.86
CA ALA A 85 -9.72 13.92 32.29
C ALA A 85 -10.92 13.51 33.17
N ARG A 86 -12.00 12.98 32.58
CA ARG A 86 -13.13 12.39 33.32
C ARG A 86 -12.75 11.01 33.87
N PRO A 87 -13.27 10.59 35.04
CA PRO A 87 -13.06 9.25 35.54
C PRO A 87 -13.76 8.21 34.66
N HIS A 88 -13.16 7.02 34.56
CA HIS A 88 -13.77 5.83 33.94
C HIS A 88 -15.11 5.49 34.60
N THR A 89 -16.11 5.14 33.79
CA THR A 89 -17.48 4.80 34.24
C THR A 89 -18.05 3.52 33.65
N ALA A 90 -17.44 2.98 32.58
CA ALA A 90 -17.81 1.71 31.97
C ALA A 90 -17.40 0.49 32.83
N PRO A 91 -17.92 -0.71 32.50
CA PRO A 91 -17.35 -1.97 32.97
C PRO A 91 -16.22 -2.41 32.03
N GLY A 92 -15.03 -2.67 32.57
CA GLY A 92 -13.93 -3.26 31.80
C GLY A 92 -12.56 -2.70 32.16
N PHE A 93 -11.76 -2.42 31.14
CA PHE A 93 -10.44 -1.79 31.25
C PHE A 93 -10.55 -0.30 30.95
N ALA A 94 -9.95 0.54 31.78
CA ALA A 94 -9.79 1.96 31.49
C ALA A 94 -8.78 2.15 30.34
N LEU A 95 -9.26 2.48 29.14
CA LEU A 95 -8.42 2.82 27.99
C LEU A 95 -8.15 4.33 27.85
N GLU A 96 -8.72 5.16 28.73
CA GLU A 96 -8.58 6.60 28.71
C GLU A 96 -7.11 7.07 28.75
N ALA A 97 -6.82 8.15 28.04
CA ALA A 97 -5.52 8.82 28.03
C ALA A 97 -5.71 10.33 28.22
N ASP A 98 -4.65 11.03 28.67
CA ASP A 98 -4.70 12.48 28.85
C ASP A 98 -4.98 13.20 27.51
N PRO A 99 -5.76 14.30 27.47
CA PRO A 99 -6.03 15.06 26.26
C PRO A 99 -4.80 15.56 25.48
N SER A 100 -3.62 15.60 26.09
CA SER A 100 -2.35 15.90 25.40
C SER A 100 -1.83 14.74 24.55
N ALA A 101 -2.20 13.49 24.82
CA ALA A 101 -1.77 12.31 24.04
C ALA A 101 -2.17 12.39 22.55
N ALA A 102 -3.15 13.24 22.19
CA ALA A 102 -3.46 13.60 20.81
C ALA A 102 -2.23 14.08 20.00
N SER A 103 -1.21 14.66 20.66
CA SER A 103 0.03 15.07 19.98
C SER A 103 0.89 13.90 19.51
N LEU A 104 0.71 12.69 20.06
CA LEU A 104 1.41 11.48 19.60
C LEU A 104 0.92 11.05 18.20
N LEU A 105 -0.39 11.19 17.96
CA LEU A 105 -1.02 10.91 16.66
C LEU A 105 -0.48 11.88 15.59
N ALA A 106 -0.52 13.19 15.88
CA ALA A 106 0.02 14.21 14.99
C ALA A 106 1.54 14.08 14.79
N SER A 107 2.30 13.68 15.82
CA SER A 107 3.75 13.49 15.67
C SER A 107 4.11 12.24 14.85
N ALA A 108 3.27 11.19 14.89
CA ALA A 108 3.40 10.00 14.04
C ALA A 108 3.09 10.28 12.56
N GLY A 109 2.31 11.34 12.28
CA GLY A 109 1.74 11.60 10.95
C GLY A 109 0.41 10.88 10.74
N ILE A 110 -0.47 10.85 11.75
CA ILE A 110 -1.86 10.37 11.64
C ILE A 110 -2.78 11.58 11.49
N ASP A 111 -3.45 11.70 10.33
CA ASP A 111 -4.30 12.84 9.98
C ASP A 111 -5.75 12.67 10.40
N VAL A 112 -6.25 11.43 10.39
CA VAL A 112 -7.66 11.10 10.68
C VAL A 112 -7.71 9.96 11.68
N VAL A 113 -8.51 10.11 12.74
CA VAL A 113 -8.90 8.99 13.60
C VAL A 113 -10.38 8.70 13.54
N ASP A 114 -10.71 7.40 13.52
CA ASP A 114 -12.06 6.96 13.81
C ASP A 114 -12.29 6.85 15.32
N LEU A 115 -13.45 7.34 15.76
CA LEU A 115 -13.96 7.24 17.13
C LEU A 115 -15.20 6.34 17.21
N ALA A 116 -15.60 5.69 16.10
CA ALA A 116 -16.65 4.69 16.05
C ALA A 116 -16.20 3.34 16.63
N ASN A 117 -15.88 3.30 17.92
CA ASN A 117 -15.52 2.08 18.65
C ASN A 117 -16.30 1.92 19.98
N ASN A 118 -16.20 0.73 20.56
CA ASN A 118 -16.79 0.36 21.85
C ASN A 118 -16.35 1.29 23.01
N HIS A 119 -15.07 1.64 23.08
CA HIS A 119 -14.45 2.35 24.21
C HIS A 119 -14.70 3.86 24.24
N ALA A 120 -15.07 4.47 23.12
CA ALA A 120 -15.21 5.94 22.97
C ALA A 120 -16.15 6.64 23.99
N THR A 121 -16.98 5.89 24.75
CA THR A 121 -17.85 6.45 25.81
C THR A 121 -17.54 5.98 27.24
N ASP A 122 -16.37 5.37 27.48
CA ASP A 122 -16.02 4.75 28.77
C ASP A 122 -16.07 5.72 29.97
N ALA A 123 -15.61 6.96 29.78
CA ALA A 123 -15.76 8.05 30.74
C ALA A 123 -16.99 8.93 30.46
N GLY A 124 -18.09 8.32 30.06
CA GLY A 124 -19.39 8.95 29.77
C GLY A 124 -19.53 9.52 28.34
N PRO A 125 -20.77 9.80 27.87
CA PRO A 125 -21.03 10.19 26.48
C PRO A 125 -20.39 11.53 26.07
N ASP A 126 -20.24 12.48 27.00
CA ASP A 126 -19.58 13.77 26.74
C ASP A 126 -18.09 13.63 26.40
N THR A 127 -17.48 12.49 26.72
CA THR A 127 -16.05 12.24 26.47
C THR A 127 -15.72 12.14 24.98
N VAL A 128 -16.66 11.76 24.11
CA VAL A 128 -16.44 11.85 22.65
C VAL A 128 -16.18 13.29 22.20
N LEU A 129 -16.88 14.28 22.77
CA LEU A 129 -16.58 15.68 22.46
C LEU A 129 -15.22 16.12 22.98
N ASP A 130 -14.74 15.58 24.11
CA ASP A 130 -13.41 15.90 24.61
C ASP A 130 -12.32 15.27 23.74
N THR A 131 -12.53 14.05 23.25
CA THR A 131 -11.67 13.42 22.23
C THR A 131 -11.64 14.24 20.95
N VAL A 132 -12.80 14.61 20.38
CA VAL A 132 -12.89 15.47 19.17
C VAL A 132 -12.24 16.84 19.39
N ARG A 133 -12.28 17.40 20.61
CA ARG A 133 -11.56 18.64 20.97
C ARG A 133 -10.06 18.40 21.10
N ALA A 134 -9.62 17.25 21.61
CA ALA A 134 -8.21 16.89 21.76
C ALA A 134 -7.54 16.69 20.40
N THR A 135 -8.08 15.81 19.55
CA THR A 135 -7.57 15.53 18.20
C THR A 135 -7.51 16.81 17.36
N ARG A 136 -8.61 17.57 17.30
CA ARG A 136 -8.68 18.84 16.55
C ARG A 136 -7.69 19.90 17.04
N ARG A 137 -7.28 19.91 18.32
CA ARG A 137 -6.23 20.81 18.83
C ARG A 137 -4.82 20.36 18.45
N ALA A 138 -4.61 19.05 18.24
CA ALA A 138 -3.35 18.50 17.73
C ALA A 138 -3.23 18.59 16.19
N GLY A 139 -4.32 18.92 15.48
CA GLY A 139 -4.39 18.96 14.01
C GLY A 139 -5.06 17.74 13.38
N VAL A 140 -5.38 16.71 14.17
CA VAL A 140 -5.94 15.44 13.72
C VAL A 140 -7.47 15.56 13.60
N ALA A 141 -8.02 15.14 12.45
CA ALA A 141 -9.45 15.05 12.24
C ALA A 141 -10.05 13.84 12.98
N ALA A 142 -11.34 13.92 13.34
CA ALA A 142 -12.06 12.82 13.97
C ALA A 142 -13.34 12.51 13.18
N VAL A 143 -13.53 11.22 12.85
CA VAL A 143 -14.74 10.66 12.25
C VAL A 143 -15.47 9.73 13.23
N GLY A 144 -16.62 9.16 12.84
CA GLY A 144 -17.40 8.20 13.65
C GLY A 144 -18.22 8.82 14.78
N ALA A 145 -17.89 10.05 15.16
CA ALA A 145 -18.47 10.78 16.29
C ALA A 145 -19.82 11.47 16.00
N GLY A 146 -20.92 10.70 15.86
CA GLY A 146 -22.31 11.17 15.98
C GLY A 146 -23.11 10.33 17.00
N ALA A 147 -23.98 10.92 17.84
CA ALA A 147 -24.30 10.42 19.19
C ALA A 147 -24.49 8.92 19.53
N GLY A 148 -23.95 8.55 20.71
CA GLY A 148 -23.85 7.18 21.28
C GLY A 148 -25.03 6.78 22.17
N ARG A 149 -26.03 7.66 22.30
CA ARG A 149 -27.40 7.28 21.90
C ARG A 149 -27.65 8.07 20.61
N PRO A 150 -28.22 7.51 19.53
CA PRO A 150 -28.17 8.05 18.16
C PRO A 150 -28.24 9.59 18.04
N ALA A 151 -27.41 10.14 17.15
CA ALA A 151 -27.26 11.57 16.89
C ALA A 151 -28.61 12.28 16.74
N THR A 152 -28.96 13.07 17.75
CA THR A 152 -30.12 13.97 17.71
C THR A 152 -29.71 15.32 17.12
N ALA A 153 -30.67 16.18 16.83
CA ALA A 153 -30.40 17.55 16.42
C ALA A 153 -29.57 18.36 17.43
N ASP A 154 -29.51 17.91 18.70
CA ASP A 154 -29.01 18.67 19.84
C ASP A 154 -27.94 17.94 20.68
N SER A 155 -27.43 16.75 20.28
CA SER A 155 -26.54 15.91 21.16
C SER A 155 -25.40 15.12 20.47
N PRO A 156 -24.26 14.86 21.15
CA PRO A 156 -23.03 14.23 20.59
C PRO A 156 -22.72 12.77 21.08
N GLY A 157 -21.70 12.10 20.50
CA GLY A 157 -21.28 10.71 20.84
C GLY A 157 -20.90 9.84 19.61
N VAL A 158 -21.26 8.54 19.54
CA VAL A 158 -20.75 7.49 18.61
C VAL A 158 -21.83 6.75 17.77
N ASN A 159 -21.61 6.55 16.45
CA ASN A 159 -22.55 5.93 15.47
C ASN A 159 -22.85 4.43 15.80
N THR A 160 -24.03 3.86 15.53
CA THR A 160 -24.44 2.49 16.01
C THR A 160 -25.00 1.55 14.91
N TRP A 161 -25.72 0.45 15.24
CA TRP A 161 -26.27 -0.55 14.28
C TRP A 161 -27.53 -1.27 14.83
N ALA A 162 -28.71 -1.35 14.16
CA ALA A 162 -29.48 -0.29 13.46
C ALA A 162 -29.75 -0.03 11.81
N THR A 163 -29.62 -1.28 9.83
CA THR A 163 -28.99 -1.40 8.44
C THR A 163 -29.22 -0.33 7.34
N ASP A 164 -30.47 0.02 7.02
CA ASP A 164 -30.85 0.80 5.85
C ASP A 164 -30.12 2.15 5.70
N ALA A 165 -29.82 2.83 6.81
CA ALA A 165 -29.19 4.16 6.80
C ALA A 165 -27.70 4.16 6.44
N ALA A 166 -26.97 3.05 6.63
CA ALA A 166 -25.60 2.95 6.12
C ALA A 166 -25.57 2.64 4.63
N HIS A 167 -26.49 1.79 4.16
CA HIS A 167 -26.75 1.63 2.73
C HIS A 167 -27.11 2.99 2.08
N GLU A 168 -28.02 3.77 2.69
CA GLU A 168 -28.35 5.14 2.26
C GLU A 168 -27.13 6.06 2.28
N SER A 169 -26.30 6.02 3.34
CA SER A 169 -25.10 6.87 3.46
C SER A 169 -24.05 6.55 2.40
N VAL A 170 -23.71 5.27 2.21
CA VAL A 170 -22.72 4.81 1.22
C VAL A 170 -23.21 5.12 -0.19
N THR A 171 -24.46 4.78 -0.52
CA THR A 171 -25.02 5.03 -1.87
C THR A 171 -25.19 6.53 -2.17
N ALA A 172 -25.56 7.36 -1.19
CA ALA A 172 -25.65 8.81 -1.36
C ALA A 172 -24.27 9.49 -1.51
N LEU A 173 -23.20 8.89 -0.97
CA LEU A 173 -21.82 9.38 -1.13
C LEU A 173 -21.16 8.87 -2.41
N ARG A 174 -21.49 7.66 -2.88
CA ARG A 174 -21.00 7.11 -4.15
C ARG A 174 -21.28 8.03 -5.34
N GLY A 175 -22.40 8.75 -5.33
CA GLY A 175 -22.74 9.76 -6.35
C GLY A 175 -22.10 11.15 -6.14
N ARG A 176 -21.17 11.30 -5.19
CA ARG A 176 -20.58 12.60 -4.77
C ARG A 176 -19.07 12.55 -4.51
N ALA A 177 -18.51 11.35 -4.34
CA ALA A 177 -17.10 11.09 -4.06
C ALA A 177 -16.45 10.36 -5.23
N ASP A 178 -15.15 10.62 -5.40
CA ASP A 178 -14.30 9.88 -6.33
C ASP A 178 -13.89 8.55 -5.67
N VAL A 179 -13.61 8.59 -4.36
CA VAL A 179 -13.36 7.43 -3.49
C VAL A 179 -14.27 7.47 -2.25
N VAL A 180 -14.96 6.37 -1.98
CA VAL A 180 -15.75 6.16 -0.74
C VAL A 180 -15.00 5.21 0.19
N VAL A 181 -14.63 5.70 1.37
CA VAL A 181 -14.01 4.89 2.44
C VAL A 181 -15.03 4.64 3.54
N VAL A 182 -15.16 3.40 4.00
CA VAL A 182 -15.99 3.03 5.15
C VAL A 182 -15.16 2.40 6.26
N GLY A 183 -15.07 3.09 7.40
CA GLY A 183 -14.51 2.54 8.65
C GLY A 183 -15.56 1.72 9.40
N VAL A 184 -15.19 0.55 9.93
CA VAL A 184 -16.10 -0.35 10.66
C VAL A 184 -15.41 -1.07 11.83
N HIS A 185 -15.75 -0.68 13.05
CA HIS A 185 -15.35 -1.40 14.26
C HIS A 185 -16.29 -2.59 14.52
N GLY A 186 -15.74 -3.79 14.67
CA GLY A 186 -16.51 -4.98 15.01
C GLY A 186 -15.75 -6.30 14.83
N GLY A 187 -16.50 -7.40 14.92
CA GLY A 187 -15.97 -8.76 15.02
C GLY A 187 -16.08 -9.33 16.43
N VAL A 188 -15.50 -10.52 16.62
CA VAL A 188 -15.29 -11.11 17.94
C VAL A 188 -13.83 -10.94 18.29
N GLU A 189 -13.53 -10.16 19.35
CA GLU A 189 -12.16 -9.89 19.80
C GLU A 189 -11.32 -11.17 19.87
N TYR A 190 -10.09 -11.11 19.37
CA TYR A 190 -9.08 -12.19 19.39
C TYR A 190 -9.48 -13.48 18.64
N LEU A 191 -10.60 -13.51 17.92
CA LEU A 191 -10.95 -14.64 17.06
C LEU A 191 -10.03 -14.64 15.83
N PRO A 192 -9.23 -15.68 15.53
CA PRO A 192 -8.17 -15.66 14.50
C PRO A 192 -8.68 -15.75 13.06
N ARG A 193 -9.96 -15.42 12.84
CA ARG A 193 -10.64 -15.25 11.55
C ARG A 193 -11.89 -14.39 11.78
N PRO A 194 -12.41 -13.70 10.76
CA PRO A 194 -13.70 -13.02 10.84
C PRO A 194 -14.82 -13.94 11.32
N ASP A 195 -15.85 -13.35 11.95
CA ASP A 195 -17.11 -14.01 12.23
C ASP A 195 -18.14 -13.77 11.10
N PRO A 196 -19.18 -14.61 10.94
CA PRO A 196 -20.14 -14.50 9.83
C PRO A 196 -20.99 -13.22 9.80
N VAL A 197 -21.01 -12.41 10.85
CA VAL A 197 -21.61 -11.06 10.83
C VAL A 197 -20.63 -10.08 10.20
N LEU A 198 -19.38 -10.05 10.64
CA LEU A 198 -18.33 -9.19 10.08
C LEU A 198 -18.06 -9.51 8.59
N GLU A 199 -17.96 -10.79 8.22
CA GLU A 199 -17.84 -11.24 6.81
C GLU A 199 -18.99 -10.71 5.95
N ARG A 200 -20.23 -10.77 6.45
CA ARG A 200 -21.40 -10.28 5.71
C ARG A 200 -21.43 -8.75 5.63
N VAL A 201 -21.22 -8.04 6.74
CA VAL A 201 -21.27 -6.57 6.78
C VAL A 201 -20.21 -5.95 5.88
N THR A 202 -18.99 -6.49 5.91
CA THR A 202 -17.89 -5.97 5.06
C THR A 202 -18.13 -6.23 3.58
N GLY A 203 -18.71 -7.38 3.21
CA GLY A 203 -19.17 -7.65 1.84
C GLY A 203 -20.39 -6.81 1.41
N GLU A 204 -21.33 -6.54 2.34
CA GLU A 204 -22.49 -5.66 2.13
C GLU A 204 -22.02 -4.23 1.81
N LEU A 205 -21.11 -3.67 2.61
CA LEU A 205 -20.56 -2.32 2.41
C LEU A 205 -19.87 -2.15 1.04
N ALA A 206 -19.04 -3.12 0.64
CA ALA A 206 -18.43 -3.15 -0.70
C ALA A 206 -19.51 -3.23 -1.81
N GLY A 207 -20.50 -4.11 -1.65
CA GLY A 207 -21.62 -4.25 -2.58
C GLY A 207 -22.52 -3.00 -2.70
N TRP A 208 -22.51 -2.12 -1.69
CA TRP A 208 -23.23 -0.84 -1.70
C TRP A 208 -22.43 0.31 -2.34
N GLY A 209 -21.16 0.08 -2.69
CA GLY A 209 -20.32 1.04 -3.41
C GLY A 209 -19.21 1.70 -2.57
N ALA A 210 -18.85 1.15 -1.42
CA ALA A 210 -17.59 1.49 -0.75
C ALA A 210 -16.41 1.00 -1.62
N ASP A 211 -15.42 1.85 -1.86
CA ASP A 211 -14.17 1.46 -2.51
C ASP A 211 -13.22 0.80 -1.51
N VAL A 212 -13.12 1.36 -0.30
CA VAL A 212 -12.33 0.78 0.79
C VAL A 212 -13.26 0.46 1.96
N VAL A 213 -13.20 -0.77 2.46
CA VAL A 213 -13.79 -1.16 3.75
C VAL A 213 -12.66 -1.44 4.72
N TRP A 214 -12.56 -0.60 5.74
CA TRP A 214 -11.49 -0.56 6.72
C TRP A 214 -12.01 -1.03 8.07
N GLY A 215 -11.75 -2.29 8.40
CA GLY A 215 -12.21 -2.95 9.62
C GLY A 215 -11.20 -2.89 10.77
N HIS A 216 -11.70 -2.80 11.99
CA HIS A 216 -10.92 -2.63 13.22
C HIS A 216 -11.69 -3.12 14.48
N GLY A 217 -11.08 -3.15 15.67
CA GLY A 217 -11.70 -3.61 16.92
C GLY A 217 -11.65 -5.13 17.19
N ALA A 218 -11.19 -5.94 16.22
CA ALA A 218 -10.96 -7.36 16.43
C ALA A 218 -9.63 -7.67 17.15
N HIS A 219 -8.75 -6.67 17.29
CA HIS A 219 -7.37 -6.73 17.81
C HIS A 219 -6.37 -7.67 17.09
N VAL A 220 -6.85 -8.54 16.20
CA VAL A 220 -6.04 -9.42 15.35
C VAL A 220 -6.25 -9.07 13.87
N ALA A 221 -5.20 -9.17 13.07
CA ALA A 221 -5.27 -8.86 11.65
C ALA A 221 -5.92 -10.00 10.83
N TYR A 222 -6.74 -9.63 9.86
CA TYR A 222 -7.39 -10.52 8.90
C TYR A 222 -6.88 -10.24 7.47
N PRO A 223 -6.90 -11.24 6.56
CA PRO A 223 -6.46 -11.03 5.19
C PRO A 223 -7.25 -9.91 4.49
N VAL A 224 -6.52 -8.94 3.94
CA VAL A 224 -7.10 -7.96 3.00
C VAL A 224 -7.45 -8.67 1.69
N SER A 225 -8.60 -8.33 1.12
CA SER A 225 -9.15 -9.00 -0.06
C SER A 225 -9.65 -8.00 -1.09
N LEU A 226 -9.63 -8.38 -2.36
CA LEU A 226 -10.28 -7.64 -3.44
C LEU A 226 -11.65 -8.26 -3.70
N VAL A 227 -12.71 -7.46 -3.52
CA VAL A 227 -14.08 -7.85 -3.86
C VAL A 227 -14.40 -7.30 -5.26
N PRO A 228 -14.57 -8.17 -6.28
CA PRO A 228 -14.85 -7.71 -7.63
C PRO A 228 -16.30 -7.19 -7.76
N GLY A 229 -16.46 -6.11 -8.52
CA GLY A 229 -17.74 -5.44 -8.74
C GLY A 229 -17.74 -4.63 -10.04
N THR A 230 -18.64 -3.65 -10.15
CA THR A 230 -18.59 -2.63 -11.22
C THR A 230 -17.40 -1.68 -11.05
N ARG A 231 -16.99 -1.46 -9.80
CA ARG A 231 -15.64 -1.09 -9.38
C ARG A 231 -15.19 -2.16 -8.37
N SER A 232 -13.91 -2.50 -8.36
CA SER A 232 -13.32 -3.41 -7.35
C SER A 232 -13.20 -2.68 -6.02
N ALA A 233 -13.55 -3.34 -4.92
CA ALA A 233 -13.37 -2.82 -3.57
C ALA A 233 -12.21 -3.52 -2.83
N VAL A 234 -11.45 -2.77 -2.05
CA VAL A 234 -10.45 -3.29 -1.11
C VAL A 234 -11.12 -3.47 0.24
N VAL A 235 -11.25 -4.72 0.69
CA VAL A 235 -11.91 -5.08 1.94
C VAL A 235 -10.88 -5.66 2.90
N ALA A 236 -10.60 -4.93 3.97
CA ALA A 236 -9.83 -5.37 5.13
C ALA A 236 -10.80 -5.58 6.31
N PRO A 237 -11.23 -6.82 6.62
CA PRO A 237 -12.25 -7.03 7.66
C PRO A 237 -11.78 -6.67 9.08
N GLY A 238 -10.47 -6.60 9.31
CA GLY A 238 -9.84 -6.25 10.58
C GLY A 238 -8.34 -6.05 10.36
N LEU A 239 -7.79 -4.88 10.67
CA LEU A 239 -6.34 -4.62 10.56
C LEU A 239 -5.55 -5.02 11.81
N GLY A 240 -6.21 -5.48 12.87
CA GLY A 240 -5.58 -5.79 14.16
C GLY A 240 -5.10 -4.55 14.90
N ASN A 241 -4.09 -4.69 15.76
CA ASN A 241 -3.54 -3.56 16.50
C ASN A 241 -2.45 -2.80 15.70
N ALA A 242 -2.50 -1.47 15.71
CA ALA A 242 -1.40 -0.61 15.28
C ALA A 242 -0.53 -0.13 16.46
N LEU A 243 -1.13 0.06 17.63
CA LEU A 243 -0.44 0.32 18.90
C LEU A 243 -1.34 -0.06 20.09
N PHE A 244 -0.90 -1.03 20.90
CA PHE A 244 -1.60 -1.48 22.10
C PHE A 244 -0.61 -2.06 23.12
N ASP A 245 -1.08 -2.36 24.33
CA ASP A 245 -0.32 -3.08 25.37
C ASP A 245 -0.88 -4.50 25.65
N GLN A 246 -1.74 -5.02 24.77
CA GLN A 246 -2.27 -6.38 24.84
C GLN A 246 -1.18 -7.43 24.57
N THR A 247 -1.26 -8.56 25.28
CA THR A 247 -0.31 -9.68 25.18
C THR A 247 -0.99 -11.01 24.81
N LEU A 248 -2.07 -10.94 24.01
CA LEU A 248 -2.79 -12.13 23.53
C LEU A 248 -2.23 -12.58 22.17
N PRO A 249 -2.42 -13.84 21.77
CA PRO A 249 -1.87 -14.33 20.50
C PRO A 249 -2.40 -13.53 19.31
N GLY A 250 -1.51 -12.85 18.58
CA GLY A 250 -1.84 -12.02 17.41
C GLY A 250 -2.22 -10.57 17.71
N THR A 251 -2.14 -10.10 18.97
CA THR A 251 -2.37 -8.68 19.34
C THR A 251 -1.09 -7.86 19.41
N ASP A 252 0.06 -8.51 19.20
CA ASP A 252 1.42 -7.96 19.15
C ASP A 252 1.81 -7.44 17.76
N SER A 253 0.89 -7.52 16.80
CA SER A 253 1.08 -7.10 15.42
C SER A 253 -0.24 -6.74 14.75
N GLY A 254 -0.14 -6.07 13.60
CA GLY A 254 -1.27 -5.69 12.75
C GLY A 254 -0.86 -5.51 11.31
N THR A 255 -1.83 -5.19 10.46
CA THR A 255 -1.63 -4.86 9.05
C THR A 255 -1.76 -3.36 8.83
N LEU A 256 -0.75 -2.77 8.20
CA LEU A 256 -0.84 -1.48 7.54
C LEU A 256 -1.33 -1.76 6.11
N LEU A 257 -2.48 -1.21 5.74
CA LEU A 257 -2.99 -1.24 4.38
C LEU A 257 -2.69 0.10 3.72
N GLU A 258 -2.12 0.10 2.52
CA GLU A 258 -2.00 1.29 1.68
C GLU A 258 -2.72 1.10 0.36
N VAL A 259 -3.41 2.13 -0.11
CA VAL A 259 -4.04 2.18 -1.43
C VAL A 259 -3.61 3.43 -2.20
N LEU A 260 -3.43 3.26 -3.51
CA LEU A 260 -3.27 4.35 -4.48
C LEU A 260 -4.61 4.64 -5.12
N VAL A 261 -4.95 5.94 -5.21
CA VAL A 261 -6.23 6.40 -5.76
C VAL A 261 -6.07 7.61 -6.67
N ASP A 262 -6.98 7.76 -7.62
CA ASP A 262 -7.14 8.95 -8.48
C ASP A 262 -8.64 9.34 -8.56
N ALA A 263 -9.01 10.19 -9.52
CA ALA A 263 -10.41 10.58 -9.73
C ALA A 263 -11.32 9.47 -10.29
N ASP A 264 -10.77 8.48 -10.99
CA ASP A 264 -11.50 7.33 -11.53
C ASP A 264 -11.64 6.19 -10.50
N GLY A 265 -10.85 6.19 -9.43
CA GLY A 265 -11.04 5.40 -8.23
C GLY A 265 -9.77 4.79 -7.66
N LEU A 266 -9.86 3.54 -7.17
CA LEU A 266 -8.69 2.79 -6.75
C LEU A 266 -7.85 2.36 -7.96
N VAL A 267 -6.53 2.44 -7.80
CA VAL A 267 -5.52 2.02 -8.79
C VAL A 267 -4.88 0.71 -8.34
N ALA A 268 -4.23 0.71 -7.17
CA ALA A 268 -3.52 -0.43 -6.61
C ALA A 268 -3.55 -0.42 -5.07
N GLN A 269 -3.18 -1.55 -4.44
CA GLN A 269 -3.07 -1.69 -2.99
C GLN A 269 -1.86 -2.54 -2.58
N ARG A 270 -1.31 -2.31 -1.38
CA ARG A 270 -0.33 -3.19 -0.75
C ARG A 270 -0.56 -3.29 0.76
N THR A 271 -0.21 -4.44 1.33
CA THR A 271 -0.15 -4.62 2.79
C THR A 271 1.29 -4.60 3.27
N GLY A 272 1.49 -4.10 4.48
CA GLY A 272 2.73 -4.24 5.23
C GLY A 272 2.44 -4.55 6.69
N ARG A 273 3.45 -4.98 7.43
CA ARG A 273 3.26 -5.45 8.81
C ARG A 273 3.61 -4.39 9.82
N VAL A 274 2.75 -4.20 10.81
CA VAL A 274 3.01 -3.38 12.00
C VAL A 274 3.40 -4.33 13.14
N MET A 275 4.51 -4.05 13.81
CA MET A 275 5.02 -4.84 14.93
C MET A 275 5.05 -4.00 16.20
N ILE A 276 4.42 -4.50 17.27
CA ILE A 276 4.25 -3.81 18.55
C ILE A 276 5.12 -4.48 19.62
N GLU A 277 6.04 -3.73 20.23
CA GLU A 277 6.90 -4.22 21.31
C GLU A 277 7.00 -3.17 22.42
N ALA A 278 6.71 -3.58 23.66
CA ALA A 278 6.90 -2.77 24.87
C ALA A 278 6.36 -1.32 24.76
N GLY A 279 5.12 -1.17 24.28
CA GLY A 279 4.42 0.12 24.13
C GLY A 279 4.95 1.01 22.99
N ARG A 280 5.65 0.42 22.01
CA ARG A 280 6.13 1.09 20.80
C ARG A 280 5.71 0.31 19.56
N THR A 281 5.63 1.00 18.43
CA THR A 281 5.23 0.41 17.15
C THR A 281 6.28 0.66 16.05
N SER A 282 6.40 -0.29 15.13
CA SER A 282 7.46 -0.33 14.11
C SER A 282 7.01 -1.01 12.83
N PHE A 283 7.58 -0.59 11.70
CA PHE A 283 7.27 -1.19 10.39
C PHE A 283 8.11 -2.44 10.12
N GLY A 284 7.44 -3.56 9.86
CA GLY A 284 8.01 -4.87 9.53
C GLY A 284 8.22 -5.12 8.03
N GLY A 285 8.07 -4.09 7.20
CA GLY A 285 8.19 -4.15 5.74
C GLY A 285 6.87 -4.46 5.01
N TRP A 286 6.85 -4.14 3.72
CA TRP A 286 5.79 -4.50 2.77
C TRP A 286 5.77 -6.00 2.49
N ASP A 287 4.57 -6.54 2.32
CA ASP A 287 4.35 -7.90 1.81
C ASP A 287 4.38 -7.89 0.28
N LEU A 288 4.98 -8.92 -0.33
CA LEU A 288 5.06 -9.03 -1.79
C LEU A 288 3.74 -9.59 -2.37
N PRO A 289 3.22 -9.06 -3.50
CA PRO A 289 1.98 -9.54 -4.10
C PRO A 289 1.98 -11.06 -4.38
N ALA A 290 0.91 -11.73 -3.94
CA ALA A 290 0.71 -13.15 -4.15
C ALA A 290 0.07 -13.47 -5.52
N GLY A 291 -0.76 -12.56 -6.04
CA GLY A 291 -1.41 -12.65 -7.35
C GLY A 291 -0.72 -11.80 -8.41
N ASP A 292 -1.49 -11.14 -9.28
CA ASP A 292 -0.99 -10.14 -10.22
C ASP A 292 -0.26 -9.00 -9.47
N ALA A 293 0.73 -8.40 -10.12
CA ALA A 293 1.55 -7.33 -9.56
C ALA A 293 1.89 -6.24 -10.58
N VAL A 294 2.00 -5.01 -10.12
CA VAL A 294 2.49 -3.86 -10.89
C VAL A 294 3.55 -3.11 -10.08
N ALA A 295 4.58 -2.56 -10.73
CA ALA A 295 5.63 -1.80 -10.05
C ALA A 295 5.49 -0.28 -10.25
N LEU A 296 4.83 0.38 -9.29
CA LEU A 296 4.68 1.83 -9.24
C LEU A 296 5.76 2.42 -8.31
N ASP A 297 6.40 3.50 -8.74
CA ASP A 297 7.56 4.13 -8.08
C ASP A 297 8.72 3.17 -7.76
N GLY A 298 8.80 2.03 -8.46
CA GLY A 298 9.81 0.97 -8.26
C GLY A 298 9.52 0.00 -7.11
N GLU A 299 8.39 0.16 -6.41
CA GLU A 299 7.88 -0.77 -5.40
C GLU A 299 6.76 -1.64 -5.97
N TRP A 300 6.54 -2.83 -5.40
CA TRP A 300 5.47 -3.73 -5.87
C TRP A 300 4.13 -3.45 -5.21
N TRP A 301 3.07 -3.46 -6.02
CA TRP A 301 1.68 -3.30 -5.60
C TRP A 301 0.80 -4.40 -6.23
N THR A 302 -0.31 -4.71 -5.57
CA THR A 302 -1.38 -5.53 -6.14
C THR A 302 -2.33 -4.59 -6.90
N PRO A 303 -2.56 -4.76 -8.22
CA PRO A 303 -3.49 -3.93 -8.97
C PRO A 303 -4.93 -4.14 -8.46
N VAL A 304 -5.71 -3.05 -8.37
CA VAL A 304 -7.14 -3.05 -8.01
C VAL A 304 -7.99 -2.73 -9.24
N ARG A 305 -7.51 -1.80 -10.06
CA ARG A 305 -7.97 -1.54 -11.42
C ARG A 305 -7.50 -2.68 -12.35
N PRO A 306 -8.29 -3.10 -13.35
CA PRO A 306 -7.76 -3.95 -14.42
C PRO A 306 -6.70 -3.16 -15.22
N PRO A 307 -5.53 -3.74 -15.54
CA PRO A 307 -4.52 -3.07 -16.36
C PRO A 307 -5.08 -2.70 -17.73
N SER A 308 -4.77 -1.50 -18.22
CA SER A 308 -4.90 -1.21 -19.64
C SER A 308 -3.67 -1.78 -20.36
N GLU A 309 -3.82 -3.01 -20.85
CA GLU A 309 -2.73 -3.73 -21.52
C GLU A 309 -2.49 -3.17 -22.93
N GLU A 310 -1.42 -2.40 -23.08
CA GLU A 310 -0.81 -2.21 -24.39
C GLU A 310 -0.21 -3.55 -24.87
N PRO A 311 -0.38 -3.92 -26.16
CA PRO A 311 0.32 -5.06 -26.72
C PRO A 311 1.84 -4.76 -26.73
N PRO A 312 2.71 -5.74 -26.41
CA PRO A 312 4.15 -5.50 -26.30
C PRO A 312 4.72 -4.91 -27.60
N THR A 313 5.38 -3.76 -27.48
CA THR A 313 5.94 -2.96 -28.57
C THR A 313 7.22 -3.57 -29.13
N GLY A 314 7.07 -4.69 -29.86
CA GLY A 314 8.16 -5.26 -30.65
C GLY A 314 8.80 -4.20 -31.55
N CYS A 315 10.13 -4.28 -31.71
CA CYS A 315 11.05 -3.18 -32.04
C CYS A 315 10.81 -2.31 -33.30
N GLY A 316 9.75 -2.50 -34.08
CA GLY A 316 9.27 -1.53 -35.07
C GLY A 316 10.28 -1.19 -36.17
N GLU A 317 10.65 0.09 -36.28
CA GLU A 317 11.64 0.58 -37.25
C GLU A 317 13.11 0.43 -36.80
N VAL A 318 13.38 -0.14 -35.61
CA VAL A 318 14.75 -0.36 -35.13
C VAL A 318 15.42 -1.49 -35.91
N ASP A 319 16.57 -1.21 -36.52
CA ASP A 319 17.42 -2.18 -37.22
C ASP A 319 18.13 -3.09 -36.19
N GLU A 320 17.39 -4.08 -35.67
CA GLU A 320 17.86 -5.04 -34.66
C GLU A 320 19.18 -5.70 -35.08
N ALA A 321 19.34 -6.06 -36.36
CA ALA A 321 20.54 -6.69 -36.89
C ALA A 321 21.77 -5.78 -36.78
N ARG A 322 21.62 -4.48 -37.06
CA ARG A 322 22.67 -3.47 -36.83
C ARG A 322 22.95 -3.25 -35.35
N VAL A 323 21.92 -3.18 -34.50
CA VAL A 323 22.08 -2.94 -33.06
C VAL A 323 22.76 -4.13 -32.37
N LEU A 324 22.35 -5.37 -32.68
CA LEU A 324 23.04 -6.59 -32.25
C LEU A 324 24.47 -6.67 -32.82
N GLY A 325 24.73 -6.12 -34.01
CA GLY A 325 26.07 -5.93 -34.56
C GLY A 325 26.99 -5.02 -33.73
N GLY A 326 26.44 -4.22 -32.82
CA GLY A 326 27.17 -3.45 -31.81
C GLY A 326 27.67 -4.28 -30.61
N LEU A 327 27.16 -5.51 -30.42
CA LEU A 327 27.63 -6.42 -29.39
C LEU A 327 29.02 -6.98 -29.72
N ARG A 328 29.80 -7.32 -28.68
CA ARG A 328 31.14 -7.89 -28.87
C ARG A 328 31.07 -9.27 -29.52
N ALA A 329 32.00 -9.54 -30.44
CA ALA A 329 32.10 -10.82 -31.15
C ALA A 329 32.02 -12.04 -30.20
N GLY A 330 31.13 -12.99 -30.53
CA GLY A 330 30.82 -14.14 -29.70
C GLY A 330 29.72 -13.91 -28.65
N ALA A 331 29.05 -12.75 -28.66
CA ALA A 331 27.80 -12.56 -27.92
C ALA A 331 26.63 -13.33 -28.57
N GLU A 332 25.65 -13.69 -27.74
CA GLU A 332 24.43 -14.41 -28.11
C GLU A 332 23.26 -13.75 -27.36
N ALA A 333 22.32 -13.15 -28.08
CA ALA A 333 21.11 -12.57 -27.48
C ALA A 333 20.20 -13.69 -26.94
N ILE A 334 19.55 -13.43 -25.81
CA ILE A 334 18.64 -14.36 -25.13
C ILE A 334 17.19 -13.87 -25.25
N ASP A 335 16.97 -12.58 -24.97
CA ASP A 335 15.71 -11.89 -25.26
C ASP A 335 16.01 -10.41 -25.60
N VAL A 336 15.14 -9.81 -26.40
CA VAL A 336 15.23 -8.44 -26.92
C VAL A 336 13.85 -7.81 -26.83
N ASP A 337 13.76 -6.60 -26.27
CA ASP A 337 12.53 -5.81 -26.31
C ASP A 337 12.83 -4.30 -26.42
N CYS A 338 11.83 -3.50 -26.77
CA CYS A 338 11.99 -2.10 -27.16
C CYS A 338 10.95 -1.18 -26.52
N GLY A 339 11.42 -0.14 -25.82
CA GLY A 339 10.55 0.80 -25.08
C GLY A 339 11.26 2.10 -24.69
N ALA A 340 10.53 3.06 -24.12
CA ALA A 340 11.04 4.38 -23.74
C ALA A 340 11.77 4.36 -22.38
N VAL A 341 12.88 3.61 -22.29
CA VAL A 341 13.52 3.25 -21.01
C VAL A 341 14.38 4.36 -20.43
N THR A 342 15.16 5.10 -21.22
CA THR A 342 16.09 6.11 -20.66
C THR A 342 15.58 7.55 -20.71
N GLU A 343 14.69 7.87 -21.66
CA GLU A 343 14.12 9.20 -21.91
C GLU A 343 12.67 9.03 -22.44
N ARG A 344 11.71 9.91 -22.06
CA ARG A 344 10.38 9.97 -22.72
C ARG A 344 10.58 10.45 -24.18
N GLY A 345 10.75 9.53 -25.13
CA GLY A 345 10.95 9.86 -26.55
C GLY A 345 11.48 8.70 -27.41
N PRO A 346 12.78 8.67 -27.75
CA PRO A 346 13.34 7.65 -28.63
C PRO A 346 13.30 6.26 -27.99
N VAL A 347 12.72 5.29 -28.69
CA VAL A 347 12.64 3.89 -28.27
C VAL A 347 14.05 3.32 -28.09
N ASP A 348 14.39 2.88 -26.87
CA ASP A 348 15.63 2.19 -26.57
C ASP A 348 15.44 0.67 -26.72
N MET A 349 16.47 -0.01 -27.23
CA MET A 349 16.51 -1.46 -27.38
C MET A 349 17.22 -2.09 -26.18
N VAL A 350 16.50 -2.91 -25.43
CA VAL A 350 16.97 -3.63 -24.24
C VAL A 350 17.31 -5.05 -24.63
N VAL A 351 18.54 -5.48 -24.38
CA VAL A 351 19.05 -6.80 -24.80
C VAL A 351 19.64 -7.55 -23.62
N ALA A 352 19.01 -8.68 -23.26
CA ALA A 352 19.62 -9.70 -22.42
C ALA A 352 20.52 -10.58 -23.30
N TYR A 353 21.80 -10.74 -22.94
CA TYR A 353 22.74 -11.53 -23.76
C TYR A 353 23.77 -12.30 -22.93
N ARG A 354 24.29 -13.37 -23.52
CA ARG A 354 25.42 -14.15 -23.00
C ARG A 354 26.66 -13.91 -23.87
N ARG A 355 27.85 -14.07 -23.29
CA ARG A 355 29.15 -13.99 -23.99
C ARG A 355 30.24 -14.80 -23.27
N PRO A 356 31.30 -15.24 -23.96
CA PRO A 356 32.45 -15.89 -23.33
C PRO A 356 32.94 -15.14 -22.10
N SER A 357 33.08 -15.89 -21.00
CA SER A 357 33.47 -15.35 -19.71
C SER A 357 34.95 -14.93 -19.69
N SER A 358 35.22 -13.82 -19.00
CA SER A 358 36.56 -13.41 -18.57
C SER A 358 36.59 -13.10 -17.07
N THR A 359 35.86 -13.90 -16.28
CA THR A 359 35.54 -13.60 -14.86
C THR A 359 36.71 -13.80 -13.89
N GLU A 360 37.96 -14.00 -14.33
CA GLU A 360 39.08 -14.35 -13.44
C GLU A 360 39.25 -13.38 -12.24
N ILE A 361 39.04 -12.08 -12.46
CA ILE A 361 39.08 -11.07 -11.38
C ILE A 361 37.89 -11.22 -10.42
N LEU A 362 36.67 -11.44 -10.93
CA LEU A 362 35.45 -11.65 -10.13
C LEU A 362 35.50 -12.98 -9.36
N GLN A 363 36.06 -14.03 -9.97
CA GLN A 363 36.25 -15.34 -9.37
C GLN A 363 37.25 -15.30 -8.20
N ARG A 364 38.29 -14.45 -8.30
CA ARG A 364 39.22 -14.19 -7.19
C ARG A 364 38.57 -13.39 -6.05
N ALA A 365 37.70 -12.43 -6.37
CA ALA A 365 36.97 -11.63 -5.38
C ALA A 365 35.85 -12.42 -4.68
N PHE A 366 35.17 -13.32 -5.40
CA PHE A 366 34.00 -14.06 -4.94
C PHE A 366 34.10 -15.56 -5.28
N PRO A 367 35.05 -16.30 -4.68
CA PRO A 367 35.38 -17.67 -5.08
C PRO A 367 34.26 -18.71 -4.91
N GLY A 368 33.25 -18.40 -4.09
CA GLY A 368 32.07 -19.27 -3.89
C GLY A 368 30.90 -19.04 -4.85
N ARG A 369 30.98 -18.07 -5.78
CA ARG A 369 29.89 -17.79 -6.74
C ARG A 369 30.24 -18.30 -8.15
N ARG A 370 29.22 -18.79 -8.87
CA ARG A 370 29.31 -18.95 -10.32
C ARG A 370 29.06 -17.60 -10.99
N TRP A 371 29.80 -17.34 -12.06
CA TRP A 371 29.73 -16.12 -12.87
C TRP A 371 29.59 -16.43 -14.37
N ALA A 372 29.40 -17.71 -14.68
CA ALA A 372 29.24 -18.24 -16.02
C ALA A 372 28.44 -19.55 -15.97
N ASP A 373 27.76 -19.86 -17.06
CA ASP A 373 27.02 -21.11 -17.26
C ASP A 373 27.96 -22.30 -17.55
N VAL A 374 27.38 -23.49 -17.68
CA VAL A 374 28.11 -24.72 -18.03
C VAL A 374 28.85 -24.68 -19.38
N SER A 375 28.56 -23.69 -20.24
CA SER A 375 29.27 -23.42 -21.50
C SER A 375 30.35 -22.35 -21.36
N GLY A 376 30.65 -21.90 -20.14
CA GLY A 376 31.65 -20.86 -19.87
C GLY A 376 31.20 -19.45 -20.28
N ARG A 377 29.89 -19.20 -20.43
CA ARG A 377 29.34 -17.91 -20.85
C ARG A 377 28.76 -17.15 -19.66
N SER A 378 29.10 -15.87 -19.58
CA SER A 378 28.59 -14.92 -18.59
C SER A 378 27.36 -14.18 -19.13
N ALA A 379 26.39 -13.86 -18.27
CA ALA A 379 25.16 -13.13 -18.62
C ALA A 379 25.32 -11.61 -18.41
N HIS A 380 24.71 -10.81 -19.27
CA HIS A 380 24.81 -9.34 -19.32
C HIS A 380 23.46 -8.75 -19.77
N LEU A 381 23.27 -7.46 -19.52
CA LEU A 381 22.14 -6.66 -20.03
C LEU A 381 22.72 -5.39 -20.67
N ALA A 382 22.18 -4.97 -21.81
CA ALA A 382 22.49 -3.68 -22.42
C ALA A 382 21.21 -2.88 -22.72
N VAL A 383 21.34 -1.56 -22.63
CA VAL A 383 20.36 -0.59 -23.15
C VAL A 383 21.05 0.20 -24.27
N MET A 384 20.49 0.12 -25.47
CA MET A 384 21.11 0.62 -26.69
C MET A 384 20.16 1.57 -27.43
N ALA A 385 20.68 2.68 -27.95
CA ALA A 385 19.90 3.60 -28.78
C ALA A 385 19.69 3.01 -30.19
N PRO A 386 18.67 3.46 -30.94
CA PRO A 386 18.36 2.99 -32.30
C PRO A 386 19.52 3.08 -33.33
N ASP A 387 20.54 3.89 -33.06
CA ASP A 387 21.72 4.02 -33.92
C ASP A 387 22.72 2.84 -33.76
N GLY A 388 22.51 1.96 -32.77
CA GLY A 388 23.41 0.85 -32.40
C GLY A 388 24.40 1.18 -31.28
N ARG A 389 24.31 2.37 -30.68
CA ARG A 389 25.18 2.82 -29.59
C ARG A 389 24.64 2.37 -28.24
N MET A 390 25.44 1.62 -27.50
CA MET A 390 25.20 1.31 -26.09
C MET A 390 25.15 2.60 -25.27
N ARG A 391 23.98 2.90 -24.67
CA ARG A 391 23.84 3.94 -23.64
C ARG A 391 24.40 3.44 -22.32
N TRP A 392 24.05 2.20 -21.98
CA TRP A 392 24.41 1.55 -20.72
C TRP A 392 24.54 0.03 -20.89
N GLY A 393 25.31 -0.60 -20.03
CA GLY A 393 25.35 -2.06 -19.94
C GLY A 393 25.79 -2.53 -18.56
N ALA A 394 25.08 -3.54 -18.05
CA ALA A 394 25.57 -4.33 -16.93
C ALA A 394 26.84 -5.07 -17.34
N ALA A 395 27.74 -5.27 -16.37
CA ALA A 395 28.77 -6.30 -16.48
C ALA A 395 28.13 -7.69 -16.22
N THR A 396 28.91 -8.66 -15.76
CA THR A 396 28.39 -9.99 -15.44
C THR A 396 27.28 -9.91 -14.38
N LEU A 397 26.06 -10.26 -14.77
CA LEU A 397 24.92 -10.47 -13.87
C LEU A 397 25.13 -11.74 -13.03
N LEU A 398 24.58 -11.72 -11.81
CA LEU A 398 24.56 -12.87 -10.91
C LEU A 398 23.47 -13.86 -11.32
N ASP A 399 22.25 -13.35 -11.43
CA ASP A 399 21.06 -14.07 -11.89
C ASP A 399 20.82 -13.67 -13.35
N PRO A 400 20.95 -14.59 -14.32
CA PRO A 400 20.75 -14.27 -15.74
C PRO A 400 19.31 -13.86 -16.04
N ILE A 401 19.15 -13.04 -17.08
CA ILE A 401 17.83 -12.69 -17.62
C ILE A 401 17.51 -13.67 -18.75
N GLY A 402 16.33 -14.30 -18.67
CA GLY A 402 15.77 -15.20 -19.69
C GLY A 402 14.63 -14.61 -20.49
N ALA A 403 14.01 -13.54 -19.99
CA ALA A 403 13.03 -12.72 -20.70
C ALA A 403 13.07 -11.27 -20.18
N VAL A 404 12.78 -10.28 -21.02
CA VAL A 404 12.75 -8.85 -20.64
C VAL A 404 11.61 -8.13 -21.34
N ARG A 405 10.91 -7.23 -20.65
CA ARG A 405 10.05 -6.23 -21.33
C ARG A 405 10.46 -4.82 -20.98
N ALA A 406 10.41 -3.94 -21.97
CA ALA A 406 10.85 -2.56 -21.90
C ALA A 406 9.64 -1.63 -21.74
N CYS A 407 9.40 -1.16 -20.52
CA CYS A 407 8.30 -0.28 -20.20
C CYS A 407 8.82 1.18 -20.17
N THR A 408 7.98 2.14 -19.77
CA THR A 408 8.43 3.54 -19.73
C THR A 408 9.31 3.78 -18.50
N GLY A 409 10.48 4.40 -18.69
CA GLY A 409 11.43 4.67 -17.61
C GLY A 409 11.95 3.43 -16.87
N SER A 410 11.70 2.22 -17.37
CA SER A 410 11.82 0.99 -16.57
C SER A 410 11.82 -0.28 -17.43
N ILE A 411 12.19 -1.41 -16.83
CA ILE A 411 12.06 -2.74 -17.45
C ILE A 411 11.52 -3.75 -16.44
N VAL A 412 10.85 -4.80 -16.92
CA VAL A 412 10.58 -6.02 -16.14
C VAL A 412 11.46 -7.17 -16.68
N VAL A 413 12.04 -7.96 -15.78
CA VAL A 413 12.93 -9.08 -16.14
C VAL A 413 12.48 -10.39 -15.53
N GLY A 414 12.50 -11.45 -16.34
CA GLY A 414 12.42 -12.84 -15.90
C GLY A 414 13.81 -13.37 -15.59
N LEU A 415 14.08 -13.64 -14.31
CA LEU A 415 15.35 -14.13 -13.80
C LEU A 415 15.41 -15.66 -13.88
N THR A 416 16.49 -16.20 -14.45
CA THR A 416 16.80 -17.64 -14.53
C THR A 416 17.99 -17.96 -13.62
N SER A 417 18.51 -19.20 -13.67
CA SER A 417 19.84 -19.49 -13.12
C SER A 417 20.90 -19.59 -14.23
N LEU A 418 22.16 -19.79 -13.85
CA LEU A 418 23.25 -20.11 -14.78
C LEU A 418 23.23 -21.57 -15.27
N ASP A 419 22.49 -22.45 -14.59
CA ASP A 419 22.43 -23.90 -14.89
C ASP A 419 21.10 -24.31 -15.56
N ASP A 420 20.05 -23.49 -15.43
CA ASP A 420 18.69 -23.75 -15.89
C ASP A 420 18.13 -22.48 -16.59
N PRO A 421 17.68 -22.57 -17.86
CA PRO A 421 17.07 -21.45 -18.59
C PRO A 421 15.63 -21.14 -18.17
N ALA A 422 15.00 -21.94 -17.31
CA ALA A 422 13.69 -21.62 -16.77
C ALA A 422 13.73 -20.32 -15.94
N VAL A 423 12.72 -19.46 -16.13
CA VAL A 423 12.49 -18.32 -15.24
C VAL A 423 12.01 -18.85 -13.88
N ILE A 424 12.61 -18.36 -12.79
CA ILE A 424 12.35 -18.78 -11.41
C ILE A 424 11.87 -17.64 -10.51
N ALA A 425 12.08 -16.40 -10.93
CA ALA A 425 11.57 -15.19 -10.29
C ALA A 425 11.45 -14.05 -11.32
N VAL A 426 10.73 -12.99 -10.98
CA VAL A 426 10.64 -11.76 -11.80
C VAL A 426 10.98 -10.52 -10.98
N ALA A 427 11.52 -9.47 -11.60
CA ALA A 427 11.86 -8.21 -10.93
C ALA A 427 11.59 -7.00 -11.83
N ALA A 428 11.25 -5.86 -11.22
CA ALA A 428 11.05 -4.58 -11.89
C ALA A 428 12.24 -3.65 -11.62
N TRP A 429 12.84 -3.11 -12.68
CA TRP A 429 14.06 -2.32 -12.62
C TRP A 429 13.77 -0.92 -13.18
N THR A 430 13.73 0.11 -12.32
CA THR A 430 13.48 1.51 -12.71
C THR A 430 14.78 2.18 -13.14
N TRP A 431 14.77 2.93 -14.25
CA TRP A 431 15.92 3.70 -14.73
C TRP A 431 16.24 4.88 -13.80
N GLN A 432 17.53 5.16 -13.61
CA GLN A 432 18.09 6.17 -12.70
C GLN A 432 19.41 6.72 -13.27
N ASP A 433 19.33 7.53 -14.34
CA ASP A 433 20.42 8.25 -15.06
C ASP A 433 21.62 7.42 -15.56
N PHE A 434 22.33 6.75 -14.66
CA PHE A 434 23.55 5.98 -14.87
C PHE A 434 23.34 4.46 -14.67
N GLY A 435 22.11 4.01 -14.47
CA GLY A 435 21.75 2.59 -14.37
C GLY A 435 20.33 2.36 -13.88
N PHE A 436 20.11 1.23 -13.20
CA PHE A 436 18.81 0.80 -12.69
C PHE A 436 18.80 0.67 -11.17
N ARG A 437 17.67 1.05 -10.53
CA ARG A 437 17.27 0.63 -9.18
C ARG A 437 16.35 -0.59 -9.31
N THR A 438 16.61 -1.64 -8.54
CA THR A 438 15.89 -2.93 -8.66
C THR A 438 14.91 -3.14 -7.51
N SER A 439 13.67 -3.50 -7.81
CA SER A 439 12.70 -4.02 -6.83
C SER A 439 13.20 -5.32 -6.17
N PRO A 440 12.59 -5.76 -5.05
CA PRO A 440 12.61 -7.17 -4.65
C PRO A 440 12.13 -8.08 -5.80
N SER A 441 12.54 -9.35 -5.80
CA SER A 441 12.07 -10.32 -6.82
C SER A 441 10.85 -11.10 -6.33
N LEU A 442 9.87 -11.29 -7.22
CA LEU A 442 8.66 -12.06 -6.98
C LEU A 442 8.87 -13.52 -7.42
N SER A 443 8.52 -14.47 -6.55
CA SER A 443 8.46 -15.90 -6.86
C SER A 443 7.16 -16.52 -6.29
N PRO A 444 6.54 -17.54 -6.91
CA PRO A 444 6.83 -18.08 -8.25
C PRO A 444 6.68 -16.99 -9.33
N PRO A 445 7.30 -17.17 -10.51
CA PRO A 445 7.24 -16.17 -11.57
C PRO A 445 5.84 -16.11 -12.21
N GLY A 446 5.48 -14.93 -12.71
CA GLY A 446 4.32 -14.73 -13.60
C GLY A 446 4.77 -14.44 -15.04
N ALA A 447 3.79 -14.25 -15.94
CA ALA A 447 4.04 -13.70 -17.26
C ALA A 447 4.33 -12.20 -17.13
N ILE A 448 5.50 -11.78 -17.63
CA ILE A 448 5.95 -10.38 -17.59
C ILE A 448 5.38 -9.58 -18.77
N GLY A 449 5.05 -8.31 -18.52
CA GLY A 449 4.53 -7.38 -19.52
C GLY A 449 4.70 -5.94 -19.07
N CYS A 450 4.12 -5.02 -19.83
CA CYS A 450 3.95 -3.63 -19.44
C CYS A 450 2.45 -3.30 -19.53
N ALA A 451 1.95 -2.42 -18.67
CA ALA A 451 0.58 -1.92 -18.73
C ALA A 451 0.53 -0.50 -18.18
N ASP A 452 -0.41 0.31 -18.65
CA ASP A 452 -0.77 1.57 -18.02
C ASP A 452 -1.86 1.27 -16.96
N ILE A 453 -1.56 1.51 -15.67
CA ILE A 453 -2.46 1.23 -14.53
C ILE A 453 -3.07 2.50 -13.90
N ASP A 454 -2.40 3.65 -13.97
CA ASP A 454 -2.85 4.91 -13.36
C ASP A 454 -3.37 5.94 -14.38
N HIS A 455 -3.27 5.64 -15.68
CA HIS A 455 -3.68 6.45 -16.82
C HIS A 455 -2.86 7.75 -17.02
N ASP A 456 -1.59 7.82 -16.57
CA ASP A 456 -0.67 8.93 -16.92
C ASP A 456 -0.22 8.90 -18.41
N GLY A 457 -0.48 7.80 -19.13
CA GLY A 457 -0.07 7.60 -20.51
C GLY A 457 1.37 7.12 -20.66
N THR A 458 1.98 6.62 -19.58
CA THR A 458 3.17 5.78 -19.62
C THR A 458 2.84 4.32 -19.28
N THR A 459 3.84 3.49 -18.97
CA THR A 459 3.61 2.05 -18.80
C THR A 459 4.56 1.44 -17.77
N GLU A 460 4.00 0.62 -16.90
CA GLU A 460 4.64 0.10 -15.70
C GLU A 460 5.05 -1.36 -15.88
N PRO A 461 6.12 -1.82 -15.20
CA PRO A 461 6.46 -3.23 -15.06
C PRO A 461 5.28 -4.05 -14.49
N PHE A 462 4.65 -4.87 -15.34
CA PHE A 462 3.48 -5.69 -14.98
C PHE A 462 3.81 -7.18 -14.93
N VAL A 463 3.17 -7.90 -14.01
CA VAL A 463 3.30 -9.36 -13.84
C VAL A 463 1.91 -9.97 -13.68
N ARG A 464 1.44 -10.66 -14.73
CA ARG A 464 0.23 -11.49 -14.65
C ARG A 464 0.59 -12.86 -14.08
N ARG A 465 0.02 -13.24 -12.94
CA ARG A 465 0.15 -14.60 -12.40
C ARG A 465 -1.00 -15.48 -12.86
N SER A 466 -0.72 -16.76 -13.06
CA SER A 466 -1.77 -17.76 -13.18
C SER A 466 -2.53 -17.85 -11.87
N ALA A 467 -3.86 -17.78 -11.92
CA ALA A 467 -4.70 -18.08 -10.76
C ALA A 467 -4.34 -19.47 -10.20
N SER A 468 -4.10 -19.54 -8.89
CA SER A 468 -3.77 -20.81 -8.21
C SER A 468 -4.96 -21.77 -8.29
N THR A 469 -4.75 -22.91 -8.94
CA THR A 469 -5.72 -24.00 -9.14
C THR A 469 -5.96 -24.81 -7.88
#